data_AF-A0A934J009-F1
#
_entry.id   AF-A0A934J009-F1
#
_cell.length_a   1.000
_cell.length_b   1.000
_cell.length_c   1.000
_cell.angle_alpha   90.00
_cell.angle_beta   90.00
_cell.angle_gamma   90.00
#
_symmetry.space_group_name_H-M   'P 1'
#
loop_
_entity.id
_entity.type
_entity.pdbx_description
1 polymer ?
#
loop_
_entity_poly.entity_id
_entity_poly.type
_entity_poly.pdbx_seq_one_letter_code
_entity_poly.pdbx_strand_id
1 'polypeptide(L)'
;MRLKGFVVGMMALSAASVVAAELSDFLPAEDGATACWQRVYDEAHLASHPDQKVTQMTLAMAHKLFEGADEGMYVFGLDATLRDGTDGTTSGGCSAYEGEVRCGVDCDGGGLALELRDGGSVLADLEAYGYIRMESECGSDGEEASFPIEPGLDDKQFLLHVADAKVCKALTSRW
;
A
#
# COMPACT_ATOMS: atom_id res chain seq x y z
N MET A 1 20.76 59.34 31.60
CA MET A 1 19.89 58.30 31.02
C MET A 1 20.75 57.36 30.17
N ARG A 2 20.88 56.09 30.54
CA ARG A 2 21.55 55.04 29.73
C ARG A 2 20.48 54.05 29.28
N LEU A 3 20.30 53.94 27.96
CA LEU A 3 19.25 53.16 27.30
C LEU A 3 19.59 51.66 27.38
N LYS A 4 18.68 50.85 27.92
CA LYS A 4 18.79 49.38 27.99
C LYS A 4 18.45 48.79 26.62
N GLY A 5 19.39 48.06 26.02
CA GLY A 5 19.17 47.29 24.80
C GLY A 5 18.36 46.02 25.09
N PHE A 6 17.30 45.81 24.32
CA PHE A 6 16.45 44.62 24.37
C PHE A 6 16.93 43.67 23.25
N VAL A 7 17.42 42.49 23.62
CA VAL A 7 17.79 41.44 22.66
C VAL A 7 16.53 40.65 22.35
N VAL A 8 16.05 40.73 21.10
CA VAL A 8 14.98 39.89 20.58
C VAL A 8 15.60 38.58 20.09
N GLY A 9 15.29 37.47 20.75
CA GLY A 9 15.68 36.13 20.33
C GLY A 9 14.84 35.66 19.14
N MET A 10 15.49 35.38 18.03
CA MET A 10 14.86 34.85 16.81
C MET A 10 14.72 33.34 16.95
N MET A 11 13.50 32.84 17.16
CA MET A 11 13.17 31.41 17.18
C MET A 11 13.01 30.95 15.73
N ALA A 12 13.97 30.17 15.22
CA ALA A 12 13.91 29.60 13.87
C ALA A 12 12.90 28.45 13.87
N LEU A 13 11.79 28.60 13.12
CA LEU A 13 10.90 27.50 12.75
C LEU A 13 11.60 26.68 11.66
N SER A 14 12.04 25.46 11.99
CA SER A 14 12.47 24.48 11.00
C SER A 14 11.24 23.99 10.23
N ALA A 15 11.12 24.36 8.96
CA ALA A 15 10.18 23.73 8.05
C ALA A 15 10.67 22.31 7.76
N ALA A 16 9.92 21.28 8.19
CA ALA A 16 10.12 19.93 7.72
C ALA A 16 9.77 19.89 6.23
N SER A 17 10.75 19.62 5.37
CA SER A 17 10.51 19.38 3.95
C SER A 17 9.66 18.12 3.83
N VAL A 18 8.47 18.23 3.27
CA VAL A 18 7.70 17.07 2.80
C VAL A 18 8.51 16.51 1.63
N VAL A 19 9.18 15.38 1.84
CA VAL A 19 9.82 14.64 0.75
C VAL A 19 8.69 13.97 -0.01
N ALA A 20 8.57 14.23 -1.32
CA ALA A 20 7.64 13.52 -2.18
C ALA A 20 8.00 12.04 -2.19
N ALA A 21 7.02 11.15 -2.02
CA ALA A 21 7.25 9.72 -2.13
C ALA A 21 7.41 9.35 -3.61
N GLU A 22 8.53 8.71 -3.96
CA GLU A 22 8.80 8.23 -5.31
C GLU A 22 8.63 6.70 -5.37
N LEU A 23 8.10 6.18 -6.47
CA LEU A 23 7.93 4.72 -6.65
C LEU A 23 9.26 3.96 -6.53
N SER A 24 10.35 4.59 -6.97
CA SER A 24 11.71 4.04 -6.89
C SER A 24 12.22 3.85 -5.46
N ASP A 25 11.62 4.53 -4.48
CA ASP A 25 11.97 4.36 -3.07
C ASP A 25 11.47 3.02 -2.53
N PHE A 26 10.39 2.48 -3.11
CA PHE A 26 9.83 1.18 -2.75
C PHE A 26 10.66 0.03 -3.34
N LEU A 27 11.04 0.15 -4.61
CA LEU A 27 11.93 -0.76 -5.32
C LEU A 27 12.49 -0.08 -6.59
N PRO A 28 13.70 -0.45 -7.06
CA PRO A 28 14.31 0.21 -8.21
C PRO A 28 13.52 -0.01 -9.51
N ALA A 29 13.57 0.96 -10.44
CA ALA A 29 12.99 0.86 -11.78
C ALA A 29 13.79 -0.08 -12.72
N GLU A 30 14.05 -1.30 -12.26
CA GLU A 30 14.77 -2.35 -12.96
C GLU A 30 13.79 -3.47 -13.31
N ASP A 31 13.84 -3.98 -14.53
CA ASP A 31 12.92 -5.04 -14.96
C ASP A 31 13.07 -6.30 -14.07
N GLY A 32 11.97 -6.75 -13.50
CA GLY A 32 11.92 -7.88 -12.59
C GLY A 32 12.31 -7.55 -11.14
N ALA A 33 12.61 -6.30 -10.80
CA ALA A 33 12.72 -5.88 -9.41
C ALA A 33 11.40 -6.14 -8.68
N THR A 34 11.46 -6.69 -7.46
CA THR A 34 10.28 -7.00 -6.65
C THR A 34 10.49 -6.60 -5.20
N ALA A 35 9.39 -6.25 -4.53
CA ALA A 35 9.34 -6.04 -3.09
C ALA A 35 8.08 -6.72 -2.52
N CYS A 36 8.18 -7.18 -1.27
CA CYS A 36 7.18 -8.02 -0.62
C CYS A 36 6.98 -7.57 0.82
N TRP A 37 5.70 -7.43 1.21
CA TRP A 37 5.30 -7.08 2.56
C TRP A 37 4.13 -7.95 3.02
N GLN A 38 4.06 -8.19 4.32
CA GLN A 38 2.95 -8.92 4.92
C GLN A 38 2.65 -8.41 6.33
N ARG A 39 1.38 -8.52 6.69
CA ARG A 39 0.95 -8.56 8.09
C ARG A 39 -0.03 -9.70 8.31
N VAL A 40 0.23 -10.46 9.37
CA VAL A 40 -0.69 -11.44 9.94
C VAL A 40 -1.00 -10.98 11.36
N TYR A 41 -2.29 -10.82 11.67
CA TYR A 41 -2.72 -10.38 12.99
C TYR A 41 -2.94 -11.59 13.89
N ASP A 42 -2.36 -11.57 15.08
CA ASP A 42 -2.57 -12.62 16.08
C ASP A 42 -3.92 -12.46 16.81
N GLU A 43 -4.30 -13.50 17.54
CA GLU A 43 -5.56 -13.52 18.29
C GLU A 43 -5.66 -12.39 19.31
N ALA A 44 -4.54 -12.00 19.93
CA ALA A 44 -4.51 -10.93 20.94
C ALA A 44 -4.84 -9.57 20.30
N HIS A 45 -4.27 -9.28 19.13
CA HIS A 45 -4.58 -8.07 18.38
C HIS A 45 -6.03 -8.06 17.90
N LEU A 46 -6.51 -9.17 17.35
CA LEU A 46 -7.87 -9.28 16.83
C LEU A 46 -8.93 -9.25 17.94
N ALA A 47 -8.57 -9.60 19.18
CA ALA A 47 -9.41 -9.45 20.35
C ALA A 47 -9.47 -7.99 20.84
N SER A 48 -8.39 -7.20 20.67
CA SER A 48 -8.39 -5.78 21.02
C SER A 48 -9.00 -4.87 19.94
N HIS A 49 -9.19 -5.39 18.72
CA HIS A 49 -9.79 -4.70 17.57
C HIS A 49 -10.99 -5.52 17.06
N PRO A 50 -12.13 -5.49 17.78
CA PRO A 50 -13.27 -6.36 17.49
C PRO A 50 -13.97 -6.03 16.17
N ASP A 51 -13.80 -4.83 15.63
CA ASP A 51 -14.42 -4.39 14.38
C ASP A 51 -13.52 -4.67 13.17
N GLN A 52 -12.28 -5.14 13.39
CA GLN A 52 -11.34 -5.48 12.34
C GLN A 52 -11.77 -6.74 11.58
N LYS A 53 -12.02 -6.61 10.29
CA LYS A 53 -12.35 -7.70 9.39
C LYS A 53 -11.11 -8.35 8.81
N VAL A 54 -10.10 -7.59 8.39
CA VAL A 54 -8.90 -8.16 7.75
C VAL A 54 -8.00 -8.79 8.80
N THR A 55 -7.67 -10.08 8.64
CA THR A 55 -6.79 -10.84 9.54
C THR A 55 -5.40 -11.06 8.96
N GLN A 56 -5.27 -11.00 7.63
CA GLN A 56 -4.01 -11.05 6.92
C GLN A 56 -4.07 -10.17 5.69
N MET A 57 -2.96 -9.49 5.39
CA MET A 57 -2.74 -8.75 4.16
C MET A 57 -1.31 -8.99 3.68
N THR A 58 -1.17 -9.40 2.41
CA THR A 58 0.12 -9.57 1.73
C THR A 58 0.13 -8.68 0.51
N LEU A 59 1.16 -7.84 0.38
CA LEU A 59 1.33 -6.91 -0.73
C LEU A 59 2.64 -7.22 -1.43
N ALA A 60 2.58 -7.35 -2.74
CA ALA A 60 3.73 -7.45 -3.61
C ALA A 60 3.74 -6.28 -4.58
N MET A 61 4.92 -5.74 -4.87
CA MET A 61 5.12 -4.76 -5.93
C MET A 61 6.26 -5.21 -6.83
N ALA A 62 6.15 -4.94 -8.13
CA ALA A 62 7.23 -5.15 -9.09
C ALA A 62 7.33 -4.01 -10.09
N HIS A 63 8.52 -3.84 -10.64
CA HIS A 63 8.72 -3.05 -11.85
C HIS A 63 8.86 -4.01 -13.04
N LYS A 64 8.03 -3.80 -14.07
CA LYS A 64 7.92 -4.69 -15.23
C LYS A 64 8.05 -3.90 -16.52
N LEU A 65 8.93 -4.36 -17.40
CA LEU A 65 8.99 -3.90 -18.79
C LEU A 65 8.20 -4.89 -19.66
N PHE A 66 7.00 -4.48 -20.07
CA PHE A 66 6.15 -5.31 -20.93
C PHE A 66 6.64 -5.29 -22.38
N GLU A 67 6.43 -6.40 -23.10
CA GLU A 67 6.85 -6.51 -24.50
C GLU A 67 6.16 -5.43 -25.35
N GLY A 68 6.96 -4.65 -26.08
CA GLY A 68 6.48 -3.55 -26.92
C GLY A 68 6.22 -2.23 -26.19
N ALA A 69 6.49 -2.14 -24.89
CA ALA A 69 6.50 -0.87 -24.16
C ALA A 69 7.89 -0.21 -24.22
N ASP A 70 7.91 1.12 -24.35
CA ASP A 70 9.15 1.92 -24.30
C ASP A 70 9.65 2.13 -22.86
N GLU A 71 8.74 2.05 -21.88
CA GLU A 71 9.00 2.28 -20.46
C GLU A 71 8.37 1.18 -19.61
N GLY A 72 9.00 0.88 -18.48
CA GLY A 72 8.46 -0.06 -17.49
C GLY A 72 7.39 0.59 -16.63
N MET A 73 6.62 -0.25 -15.94
CA MET A 73 5.55 0.19 -15.05
C MET A 73 5.62 -0.55 -13.72
N TYR A 74 5.18 0.12 -12.66
CA TYR A 74 5.03 -0.48 -11.35
C TYR A 74 3.67 -1.16 -11.27
N VAL A 75 3.69 -2.45 -10.97
CA VAL A 75 2.49 -3.27 -10.76
C VAL A 75 2.48 -3.76 -9.32
N PHE A 76 1.28 -4.01 -8.81
CA PHE A 76 1.12 -4.62 -7.51
C PHE A 76 0.13 -5.78 -7.55
N GLY A 77 0.18 -6.57 -6.49
CA GLY A 77 -0.80 -7.59 -6.19
C GLY A 77 -0.99 -7.65 -4.68
N LEU A 78 -2.21 -7.96 -4.29
CA LEU A 78 -2.63 -7.96 -2.91
C LEU A 78 -3.45 -9.21 -2.63
N ASP A 79 -3.06 -9.98 -1.62
CA ASP A 79 -3.89 -11.02 -1.03
C ASP A 79 -4.40 -10.54 0.32
N ALA A 80 -5.68 -10.77 0.61
CA ALA A 80 -6.28 -10.47 1.89
C ALA A 80 -7.12 -11.64 2.39
N THR A 81 -7.13 -11.84 3.71
CA THR A 81 -8.00 -12.80 4.40
C THR A 81 -8.84 -12.05 5.42
N LEU A 82 -10.13 -12.35 5.46
CA LEU A 82 -11.11 -11.77 6.38
C LEU A 82 -11.38 -12.70 7.57
N ARG A 83 -11.94 -12.15 8.63
CA ARG A 83 -12.23 -12.82 9.91
C ARG A 83 -13.23 -13.97 9.77
N ASP A 84 -14.12 -13.90 8.77
CA ASP A 84 -15.08 -14.97 8.47
C ASP A 84 -14.47 -16.11 7.62
N GLY A 85 -13.20 -16.00 7.26
CA GLY A 85 -12.48 -16.97 6.44
C GLY A 85 -12.54 -16.70 4.94
N THR A 86 -13.25 -15.65 4.50
CA THR A 86 -13.20 -15.22 3.10
C THR A 86 -11.79 -14.73 2.76
N ASP A 87 -11.21 -15.22 1.68
CA ASP A 87 -9.93 -14.74 1.15
C ASP A 87 -10.07 -14.39 -0.33
N GLY A 88 -9.18 -13.53 -0.80
CA GLY A 88 -9.11 -13.22 -2.21
C GLY A 88 -7.88 -12.43 -2.60
N THR A 89 -7.72 -12.25 -3.90
CA THR A 89 -6.56 -11.61 -4.53
C THR A 89 -6.97 -10.52 -5.50
N THR A 90 -6.14 -9.50 -5.66
CA THR A 90 -6.33 -8.45 -6.66
C THR A 90 -4.97 -7.95 -7.16
N SER A 91 -4.98 -7.24 -8.27
CA SER A 91 -3.78 -6.63 -8.87
C SER A 91 -4.13 -5.36 -9.64
N GLY A 92 -3.10 -4.58 -9.92
CA GLY A 92 -3.22 -3.40 -10.77
C GLY A 92 -1.92 -2.63 -10.88
N GLY A 93 -2.01 -1.35 -11.23
CA GLY A 93 -0.87 -0.46 -11.40
C GLY A 93 -0.64 0.47 -10.22
N CYS A 94 0.62 0.85 -9.99
CA CYS A 94 1.00 1.90 -9.05
C CYS A 94 1.56 3.12 -9.79
N SER A 95 1.19 4.32 -9.33
CA SER A 95 1.64 5.60 -9.86
C SER A 95 1.94 6.57 -8.72
N ALA A 96 2.90 7.47 -8.89
CA ALA A 96 3.09 8.58 -7.96
C ALA A 96 2.19 9.75 -8.39
N TYR A 97 1.36 10.25 -7.48
CA TYR A 97 0.45 11.38 -7.71
C TYR A 97 0.56 12.38 -6.55
N GLU A 98 0.93 13.63 -6.86
CA GLU A 98 1.08 14.71 -5.86
C GLU A 98 1.98 14.34 -4.64
N GLY A 99 2.98 13.49 -4.86
CA GLY A 99 3.92 13.03 -3.83
C GLY A 99 3.44 11.86 -2.99
N GLU A 100 2.33 11.22 -3.38
CA GLU A 100 1.78 10.01 -2.78
C GLU A 100 1.83 8.85 -3.80
N VAL A 101 2.28 7.67 -3.37
CA VAL A 101 2.20 6.47 -4.20
C VAL A 101 0.80 5.88 -4.09
N ARG A 102 0.14 5.72 -5.24
CA ARG A 102 -1.23 5.25 -5.37
C ARG A 102 -1.28 4.00 -6.24
N CYS A 103 -1.80 2.92 -5.68
CA CYS A 103 -1.94 1.62 -6.31
C CYS A 103 -3.43 1.33 -6.55
N GLY A 104 -3.86 1.41 -7.81
CA GLY A 104 -5.25 1.24 -8.21
C GLY A 104 -5.48 -0.12 -8.86
N VAL A 105 -6.57 -0.78 -8.46
CA VAL A 105 -7.04 -2.02 -9.09
C VAL A 105 -7.63 -1.69 -10.47
N ASP A 106 -7.37 -2.56 -11.44
CA ASP A 106 -7.88 -2.42 -12.79
C ASP A 106 -9.42 -2.39 -12.83
N CYS A 107 -10.00 -1.82 -13.89
CA CYS A 107 -11.46 -1.78 -14.10
C CYS A 107 -12.26 -1.15 -12.94
N ASP A 108 -11.78 -0.02 -12.43
CA ASP A 108 -12.41 0.74 -11.34
C ASP A 108 -12.66 -0.12 -10.09
N GLY A 109 -11.64 -0.89 -9.70
CA GLY A 109 -11.67 -1.76 -8.53
C GLY A 109 -11.30 -1.07 -7.21
N GLY A 110 -11.08 0.26 -7.20
CA GLY A 110 -10.58 0.97 -6.03
C GLY A 110 -9.06 0.87 -5.90
N GLY A 111 -8.52 0.89 -4.68
CA GLY A 111 -7.07 0.88 -4.48
C GLY A 111 -6.59 1.20 -3.07
N LEU A 112 -5.29 1.46 -2.96
CA LEU A 112 -4.60 1.84 -1.73
C LEU A 112 -3.60 2.97 -2.02
N ALA A 113 -3.45 3.92 -1.10
CA ALA A 113 -2.25 4.75 -1.05
C ALA A 113 -1.17 4.05 -0.22
N LEU A 114 0.09 4.17 -0.62
CA LEU A 114 1.22 3.54 0.06
C LEU A 114 2.19 4.60 0.56
N GLU A 115 2.65 4.43 1.80
CA GLU A 115 3.68 5.26 2.41
C GLU A 115 4.79 4.37 2.99
N LEU A 116 6.05 4.65 2.64
CA LEU A 116 7.19 4.01 3.27
C LEU A 116 7.33 4.46 4.73
N ARG A 117 7.59 3.50 5.60
CA ARG A 117 7.85 3.68 7.02
C ARG A 117 9.23 3.15 7.38
N ASP A 118 9.66 3.48 8.59
CA ASP A 118 10.97 3.05 9.09
C ASP A 118 11.17 1.52 8.95
N GLY A 119 12.40 1.14 8.61
CA GLY A 119 12.77 -0.27 8.40
C GLY A 119 12.19 -0.89 7.12
N GLY A 120 11.71 -0.07 6.17
CA GLY A 120 11.17 -0.52 4.89
C GLY A 120 9.76 -1.10 4.99
N SER A 121 9.08 -0.93 6.13
CA SER A 121 7.65 -1.25 6.24
C SER A 121 6.84 -0.30 5.37
N VAL A 122 5.62 -0.70 5.01
CA VAL A 122 4.70 0.13 4.21
C VAL A 122 3.40 0.29 4.96
N LEU A 123 2.92 1.53 5.08
CA LEU A 123 1.55 1.79 5.47
C LEU A 123 0.69 1.77 4.21
N ALA A 124 -0.21 0.79 4.11
CA ALA A 124 -1.22 0.73 3.08
C ALA A 124 -2.51 1.40 3.59
N ASP A 125 -2.91 2.50 2.97
CA ASP A 125 -4.07 3.31 3.34
C ASP A 125 -5.23 3.08 2.39
N LEU A 126 -6.31 2.49 2.91
CA LEU A 126 -7.53 2.19 2.18
C LEU A 126 -8.49 3.40 2.15
N GLU A 127 -8.37 4.35 3.08
CA GLU A 127 -9.23 5.55 3.12
C GLU A 127 -8.99 6.46 1.92
N ALA A 128 -7.79 6.39 1.31
CA ALA A 128 -7.45 7.16 0.10
C ALA A 128 -8.37 6.86 -1.10
N TYR A 129 -8.87 5.63 -1.20
CA TYR A 129 -9.80 5.20 -2.27
C TYR A 129 -11.21 4.92 -1.76
N GLY A 130 -11.35 4.55 -0.48
CA GLY A 130 -12.61 4.18 0.15
C GLY A 130 -13.03 2.73 -0.06
N TYR A 131 -12.36 1.99 -0.95
CA TYR A 131 -12.52 0.53 -1.09
C TYR A 131 -11.40 -0.06 -1.97
N ILE A 132 -11.27 -1.38 -1.89
CA ILE A 132 -10.51 -2.19 -2.85
C ILE A 132 -11.29 -3.48 -3.13
N ARG A 133 -11.46 -3.82 -4.41
CA ARG A 133 -12.19 -5.01 -4.86
C ARG A 133 -11.24 -6.20 -4.95
N MET A 134 -11.58 -7.27 -4.25
CA MET A 134 -10.90 -8.57 -4.33
C MET A 134 -11.56 -9.46 -5.38
N GLU A 135 -10.79 -10.39 -5.95
CA GLU A 135 -11.17 -11.25 -7.08
C GLU A 135 -11.60 -10.44 -8.32
N SER A 136 -10.80 -9.42 -8.66
CA SER A 136 -11.06 -8.54 -9.80
C SER A 136 -10.31 -9.00 -11.05
N GLU A 137 -10.99 -9.70 -11.96
CA GLU A 137 -10.54 -9.87 -13.34
C GLU A 137 -11.40 -9.02 -14.28
N CYS A 138 -10.75 -8.26 -15.17
CA CYS A 138 -11.45 -7.47 -16.16
C CYS A 138 -12.15 -8.38 -17.17
N GLY A 139 -13.49 -8.36 -17.18
CA GLY A 139 -14.30 -9.03 -18.21
C GLY A 139 -14.63 -10.49 -17.94
N SER A 140 -14.46 -11.00 -16.72
CA SER A 140 -15.02 -12.31 -16.36
C SER A 140 -16.54 -12.21 -16.25
N ASP A 141 -17.23 -12.93 -17.13
CA ASP A 141 -18.66 -13.25 -17.09
C ASP A 141 -19.00 -14.37 -16.08
N GLY A 142 -18.02 -14.78 -15.26
CA GLY A 142 -18.10 -15.86 -14.29
C GLY A 142 -18.55 -15.42 -12.90
N GLU A 143 -19.26 -16.33 -12.21
CA GLU A 143 -19.78 -16.20 -10.85
C GLU A 143 -18.70 -16.30 -9.74
N GLU A 144 -17.47 -15.85 -9.97
CA GLU A 144 -16.52 -15.68 -8.87
C GLU A 144 -16.96 -14.43 -8.08
N ALA A 145 -17.38 -14.65 -6.83
CA ALA A 145 -17.98 -13.59 -6.03
C ALA A 145 -16.90 -12.57 -5.63
N SER A 146 -16.71 -11.54 -6.46
CA SER A 146 -15.90 -10.38 -6.07
C SER A 146 -16.48 -9.76 -4.81
N PHE A 147 -15.61 -9.35 -3.89
CA PHE A 147 -16.03 -8.68 -2.66
C PHE A 147 -15.16 -7.44 -2.40
N PRO A 148 -15.77 -6.33 -1.93
CA PRO A 148 -15.00 -5.16 -1.53
C PRO A 148 -14.44 -5.32 -0.11
N ILE A 149 -13.25 -4.80 0.11
CA ILE A 149 -12.77 -4.40 1.43
C ILE A 149 -12.92 -2.88 1.50
N GLU A 150 -13.65 -2.40 2.50
CA GLU A 150 -13.93 -0.97 2.73
C GLU A 150 -13.32 -0.54 4.07
N PRO A 151 -12.92 0.73 4.23
CA PRO A 151 -12.46 1.26 5.51
C PRO A 151 -13.49 1.07 6.62
N GLY A 152 -13.08 0.33 7.65
CA GLY A 152 -13.86 0.10 8.86
C GLY A 152 -13.43 1.00 10.03
N LEU A 153 -13.93 0.69 11.23
CA LEU A 153 -13.39 1.31 12.46
C LEU A 153 -11.94 0.89 12.69
N ASP A 154 -11.62 -0.38 12.40
CA ASP A 154 -10.30 -0.99 12.60
C ASP A 154 -9.61 -1.43 11.28
N ASP A 155 -10.21 -1.19 10.12
CA ASP A 155 -9.70 -1.61 8.79
C ASP A 155 -9.39 -0.42 7.87
N LYS A 156 -8.70 0.59 8.38
CA LYS A 156 -8.42 1.83 7.62
C LYS A 156 -7.06 1.79 6.94
N GLN A 157 -6.06 1.47 7.74
CA GLN A 157 -4.67 1.53 7.36
C GLN A 157 -3.95 0.30 7.91
N PHE A 158 -3.13 -0.32 7.08
CA PHE A 158 -2.44 -1.55 7.39
C PHE A 158 -0.95 -1.31 7.32
N LEU A 159 -0.27 -1.29 8.47
CA LEU A 159 1.19 -1.26 8.49
C LEU A 159 1.69 -2.67 8.18
N LEU A 160 2.23 -2.88 6.98
CA LEU A 160 2.79 -4.13 6.49
C LEU A 160 4.31 -4.13 6.65
N HIS A 161 4.88 -5.27 7.03
CA HIS A 161 6.31 -5.41 7.28
C HIS A 161 6.99 -6.12 6.12
N VAL A 162 8.27 -5.81 5.88
CA VAL A 162 9.08 -6.50 4.87
C VAL A 162 9.01 -8.02 5.10
N ALA A 163 8.72 -8.76 4.05
CA ALA A 163 8.57 -10.21 4.07
C ALA A 163 9.53 -10.89 3.08
N ASP A 164 9.81 -12.19 3.31
CA ASP A 164 10.57 -13.00 2.36
C ASP A 164 9.81 -13.11 1.03
N ALA A 165 10.50 -12.96 -0.09
CA ALA A 165 9.89 -12.99 -1.43
C ALA A 165 9.06 -14.26 -1.70
N LYS A 166 9.34 -15.39 -1.02
CA LYS A 166 8.54 -16.62 -1.12
C LYS A 166 7.10 -16.42 -0.68
N VAL A 167 6.84 -15.50 0.26
CA VAL A 167 5.49 -15.18 0.74
C VAL A 167 4.66 -14.59 -0.40
N CYS A 168 5.24 -13.71 -1.21
CA CYS A 168 4.59 -13.06 -2.35
C CYS A 168 4.65 -13.87 -3.65
N LYS A 169 5.19 -15.09 -3.64
CA LYS A 169 5.43 -15.86 -4.87
C LYS A 169 4.16 -16.04 -5.71
N ALA A 170 3.02 -16.31 -5.07
CA ALA A 170 1.74 -16.49 -5.75
C ALA A 170 1.31 -15.20 -6.48
N LEU A 171 1.41 -14.05 -5.81
CA LEU A 171 1.09 -12.73 -6.37
C LEU A 171 1.97 -12.37 -7.57
N THR A 172 3.29 -12.54 -7.42
CA THR A 172 4.26 -12.17 -8.46
C THR A 172 4.24 -13.10 -9.69
N SER A 173 3.69 -14.31 -9.56
CA SER A 173 3.62 -15.29 -10.66
C SER A 173 2.56 -14.97 -11.71
N ARG A 174 1.72 -13.97 -11.46
CA ARG A 174 0.64 -13.53 -12.35
C ARG A 174 1.03 -12.37 -13.27
N TRP A 175 2.28 -11.87 -13.19
CA TRP A 175 2.79 -10.72 -13.98
C TRP A 175 3.91 -11.09 -14.92
#